data_AF-A0A8H2RPK2-F1
#
_entry.id   AF-A0A8H2RPK2-F1
#
_cell.length_a   1.000
_cell.length_b   1.000
_cell.length_c   1.000
_cell.angle_alpha   90.00
_cell.angle_beta   90.00
_cell.angle_gamma   90.00
#
_symmetry.space_group_name_H-M   'P 1'
#
loop_
_entity.id
_entity.type
_entity.pdbx_description
1 polymer ?
#
loop_
_entity_poly.entity_id
_entity_poly.type
_entity_poly.pdbx_seq_one_letter_code
_entity_poly.pdbx_strand_id
1 'polypeptide(L)' 'MLMFLAYIGQALSIWPNIIPPSASLWAAVSPATSRLFALISTPYNLPVILMYAFWGYYVFRGKVRIDDGFL' A
#
# COMPACT_ATOMS: atom_id res chain seq x y z
N MET A 1 -7.31 9.08 -11.99
CA MET A 1 -7.47 10.18 -11.02
C MET A 1 -8.61 9.94 -10.03
N LEU A 2 -9.83 9.61 -10.49
CA LEU A 2 -11.00 9.42 -9.61
C LEU A 2 -10.80 8.37 -8.50
N MET A 3 -10.15 7.24 -8.81
CA MET A 3 -9.88 6.19 -7.82
C MET A 3 -9.02 6.70 -6.67
N PHE A 4 -7.95 7.46 -6.95
CA PHE A 4 -7.13 8.07 -5.90
C PHE A 4 -7.95 8.98 -4.99
N LEU A 5 -8.82 9.82 -5.58
CA LEU A 5 -9.65 10.74 -4.82
C LEU A 5 -10.70 10.01 -3.97
N ALA A 6 -11.28 8.93 -4.50
CA ALA A 6 -12.21 8.07 -3.77
C ALA A 6 -11.53 7.37 -2.58
N TYR A 7 -10.32 6.83 -2.77
CA TYR A 7 -9.53 6.23 -1.69
C TYR A 7 -9.16 7.25 -0.60
N ILE A 8 -8.84 8.49 -0.99
CA ILE A 8 -8.55 9.58 -0.03
C ILE A 8 -9.82 9.95 0.74
N GLY A 9 -10.97 10.08 0.06
CA GLY A 9 -12.25 10.36 0.70
C GLY A 9 -12.65 9.29 1.72
N GLN A 10 -12.42 8.01 1.38
CA GLN A 10 -12.66 6.90 2.30
C GLN A 10 -11.75 6.94 3.54
N ALA A 11 -10.47 7.25 3.36
CA ALA A 11 -9.51 7.35 4.45
C ALA A 11 -9.87 8.50 5.42
N LEU A 12 -10.29 9.65 4.88
CA LEU A 12 -10.70 10.81 5.68
C LEU A 12 -12.01 10.57 6.42
N SER A 13 -12.97 9.85 5.83
CA SER A 13 -14.27 9.59 6.45
C SER A 13 -14.19 8.66 7.67
N ILE A 14 -13.14 7.83 7.77
CA ILE A 14 -12.96 6.86 8.86
C ILE A 14 -12.11 7.45 10.00
N TRP A 15 -11.40 8.55 9.72
CA TRP A 15 -10.59 9.23 10.71
C TRP A 15 -11.46 10.11 11.64
N PRO A 16 -11.34 10.05 12.98
CA PRO A 16 -10.32 9.37 13.78
C PRO A 16 -10.73 8.02 14.39
N ASN A 17 -11.99 7.59 14.20
CA ASN A 17 -12.56 6.41 14.84
C ASN A 17 -12.85 5.33 13.79
N ILE A 18 -11.87 4.43 13.58
CA ILE A 18 -12.01 3.31 12.64
C ILE A 18 -13.11 2.32 13.08
N ILE A 19 -13.44 2.26 14.39
CA ILE A 19 -14.44 1.34 14.96
C ILE A 19 -15.20 2.03 16.13
N PRO A 20 -16.54 2.25 16.06
CA PRO A 20 -17.31 2.71 17.21
C PRO A 20 -17.59 1.49 18.14
N PRO A 21 -17.22 1.49 19.45
CA PRO A 21 -17.53 2.54 20.44
C PRO A 21 -16.39 2.94 21.42
N SER A 22 -15.15 2.47 21.29
CA SER A 22 -14.07 2.84 22.24
C SER A 22 -12.63 2.73 21.73
N ALA A 23 -12.42 2.23 20.51
CA ALA A 23 -11.09 2.04 19.96
C ALA A 23 -10.70 3.24 19.08
N SER A 24 -10.15 4.29 19.71
CA SER A 24 -9.42 5.32 18.95
C SER A 24 -8.22 4.68 18.24
N LEU A 25 -7.68 5.34 17.19
CA LEU A 25 -6.45 4.91 16.51
C LEU A 25 -5.33 4.50 17.48
N TRP A 26 -5.30 5.14 18.66
CA TRP A 26 -4.34 4.95 19.75
C TRP A 26 -4.67 3.80 20.70
N ALA A 27 -5.95 3.47 20.88
CA ALA A 27 -6.40 2.34 21.71
C ALA A 27 -6.43 1.02 20.92
N ALA A 28 -6.58 1.08 19.60
CA ALA A 28 -6.50 -0.07 18.70
C ALA A 28 -5.05 -0.53 18.40
N VAL A 29 -4.05 0.18 18.94
CA VAL A 29 -2.65 -0.13 18.67
C VAL A 29 -2.25 -1.40 19.42
N SER A 30 -1.70 -2.36 18.69
CA SER A 30 -1.22 -3.65 19.20
C SER A 30 -0.26 -3.49 20.40
N PRO A 31 -0.05 -4.52 21.24
CA PRO A 31 0.90 -4.46 22.35
C PRO A 31 2.29 -3.98 21.91
N ALA A 32 3.04 -3.30 22.80
CA ALA A 32 4.29 -2.60 22.45
C ALA A 32 5.29 -3.49 21.69
N THR A 33 5.40 -4.76 22.04
CA THR A 33 6.27 -5.74 21.39
C THR A 33 5.83 -6.07 19.95
N SER A 34 4.52 -6.19 19.70
CA SER A 34 3.98 -6.49 18.37
C SER A 34 4.06 -5.28 17.42
N ARG A 35 3.94 -4.06 17.94
CA ARG A 35 4.18 -2.83 17.16
C ARG A 35 5.62 -2.72 16.68
N LEU A 36 6.58 -3.03 17.55
CA LEU A 36 7.99 -2.90 17.21
C LEU A 36 8.38 -3.85 16.09
N PHE A 37 7.85 -5.08 16.10
CA PHE A 37 8.03 -6.01 14.99
C PHE A 37 7.48 -5.45 13.67
N ALA A 38 6.24 -4.96 13.67
CA ALA A 38 5.63 -4.35 12.49
C ALA A 38 6.38 -3.08 12.03
N LEU A 39 6.87 -2.27 12.96
CA LEU A 39 7.59 -1.03 12.68
C LEU A 39 8.96 -1.29 12.04
N ILE A 40 9.63 -2.38 12.43
CA ILE A 40 10.93 -2.77 11.85
C ILE A 40 10.71 -3.49 10.51
N SER A 41 9.71 -4.35 10.40
CA SER A 41 9.47 -5.14 9.19
C SER A 41 8.89 -4.29 8.04
N THR A 42 8.07 -3.28 8.33
CA THR A 42 7.45 -2.40 7.32
C THR A 42 8.46 -1.67 6.44
N PRO A 43 9.45 -0.92 6.97
CA PRO A 43 10.42 -0.21 6.15
C PRO A 43 11.38 -1.15 5.41
N TYR A 44 11.47 -2.42 5.79
CA TYR A 44 12.25 -3.42 5.06
C TYR A 44 11.45 -4.07 3.93
N ASN A 45 10.20 -4.46 4.17
CA ASN A 45 9.35 -5.12 3.18
C ASN A 45 8.86 -4.15 2.10
N LEU A 46 8.53 -2.91 2.48
CA LEU A 46 8.03 -1.89 1.56
C LEU A 46 8.98 -1.62 0.37
N PRO A 47 10.29 -1.35 0.56
CA PRO A 47 11.20 -1.15 -0.56
C PRO A 47 11.40 -2.40 -1.40
N VAL A 48 11.37 -3.61 -0.81
CA VAL A 48 11.49 -4.87 -1.55
C VAL A 48 10.33 -5.05 -2.53
N ILE A 49 9.09 -4.85 -2.06
CA ILE A 49 7.89 -4.97 -2.91
C ILE A 49 7.90 -3.91 -4.01
N LEU A 50 8.26 -2.66 -3.67
CA LEU A 50 8.36 -1.58 -4.64
C LEU A 50 9.46 -1.83 -5.68
N MET A 51 10.62 -2.34 -5.27
CA MET A 51 11.70 -2.75 -6.18
C MET A 51 11.22 -3.85 -7.13
N TYR A 52 10.52 -4.86 -6.63
CA TYR A 52 9.98 -5.92 -7.48
C TYR A 52 8.96 -5.39 -8.48
N ALA A 53 8.05 -4.52 -8.04
CA ALA A 53 7.08 -3.87 -8.93
C ALA A 53 7.80 -3.04 -10.01
N PHE A 54 8.80 -2.23 -9.62
CA PHE A 54 9.60 -1.43 -10.55
C PHE A 54 10.40 -2.30 -11.52
N TRP A 55 10.99 -3.39 -11.02
CA TRP A 55 11.72 -4.36 -11.84
C TRP A 55 10.79 -5.05 -12.84
N GLY A 56 9.56 -5.39 -12.47
CA GLY A 56 8.54 -5.87 -13.39
C GLY A 56 8.33 -4.89 -14.55
N TYR A 57 8.06 -3.61 -14.23
CA TYR A 57 7.97 -2.57 -15.26
C TYR A 57 9.28 -2.44 -16.06
N TYR A 58 10.44 -2.56 -15.43
CA TYR A 58 11.75 -2.51 -16.09
C TYR A 58 11.96 -3.65 -17.08
N VAL A 59 11.64 -4.88 -16.70
CA VAL A 59 11.85 -6.08 -17.53
C VAL A 59 10.90 -6.10 -18.72
N PHE A 60 9.68 -5.59 -18.55
CA PHE A 60 8.69 -5.53 -19.62
C PHE A 60 8.75 -4.24 -20.45
N ARG A 61 9.50 -3.21 -20.03
CA ARG A 61 9.70 -2.01 -20.87
C ARG A 61 10.55 -2.38 -22.09
N GLY A 62 9.99 -2.17 -23.27
CA GLY A 62 10.70 -2.39 -24.55
C GLY A 62 10.53 -3.78 -25.17
N LYS A 63 9.79 -4.71 -24.55
CA LYS A 63 9.34 -5.95 -25.23
C LYS A 63 7.96 -5.82 -25.90
N VAL A 64 7.33 -4.65 -25.80
CA VAL A 64 6.11 -4.35 -26.55
C VAL A 64 6.53 -3.81 -27.91
N ARG A 65 6.74 -4.71 -28.87
CA ARG A 65 6.69 -4.36 -30.29
C ARG A 65 5.22 -4.16 -30.64
N ILE A 66 4.90 -3.01 -31.25
CA ILE A 66 3.55 -2.69 -31.73
C ILE A 66 3.10 -3.69 -32.82
N ASP A 67 4.03 -4.45 -33.40
CA ASP A 67 3.81 -5.35 -34.54
C ASP A 67 3.40 -6.79 -34.17
N ASP A 68 3.61 -7.26 -32.94
CA ASP A 68 3.42 -8.69 -32.59
C ASP A 68 1.97 -9.04 -32.16
N GLY A 69 1.04 -8.08 -32.23
CA GLY A 69 -0.35 -8.25 -31.77
C GLY A 69 -1.40 -8.32 -32.88
N PHE A 70 -1.02 -8.16 -34.16
CA PHE A 70 -1.98 -8.02 -35.26
C PHE A 70 -1.59 -8.77 -36.55
N LEU A 71 -0.98 -9.96 -36.44
CA LEU A 71 -0.92 -10.93 -37.56
C LEU A 71 -1.55 -12.26 -37.14
#